data_AF-A0A829LYU8-F1
#
_entry.id   AF-A0A829LYU8-F1
#
_cell.length_a   1.000
_cell.length_b   1.000
_cell.length_c   1.000
_cell.angle_alpha   90.00
_cell.angle_beta   90.00
_cell.angle_gamma   90.00
#
_symmetry.space_group_name_H-M   'P 1'
#
loop_
_entity.id
_entity.type
_entity.pdbx_description
1 polymer ?
#
loop_
_entity_poly.entity_id
_entity_poly.type
_entity_poly.pdbx_seq_one_letter_code
_entity_poly.pdbx_strand_id
1 'polypeptide(L)'
;MNVQVNNFTYNFTDGQISSAQVGFYGNNPSTGEYVNASVRINQSDLSEGATFLTVNINDLITTAKKKLAADTALKDATTTTPQAQ
;
A
#
# COMPACT_ATOMS: atom_id res chain seq x y z
N MET A 1 -14.98 -4.56 10.53
CA MET A 1 -14.52 -3.23 10.04
C MET A 1 -14.50 -3.21 8.51
N ASN A 2 -14.95 -2.13 7.88
CA ASN A 2 -14.82 -1.93 6.43
C ASN A 2 -13.74 -0.88 6.16
N VAL A 3 -12.64 -1.25 5.49
CA VAL A 3 -11.54 -0.34 5.17
C VAL A 3 -11.75 0.25 3.78
N GLN A 4 -11.96 1.56 3.73
CA GLN A 4 -12.28 2.33 2.53
C GLN A 4 -11.14 3.26 2.14
N VAL A 5 -11.10 3.65 0.87
CA VAL A 5 -10.21 4.73 0.41
C VAL A 5 -10.80 6.06 0.87
N ASN A 6 -10.03 6.87 1.58
CA ASN A 6 -10.46 8.21 1.99
C ASN A 6 -9.78 9.34 1.20
N ASN A 7 -8.60 9.09 0.63
CA ASN A 7 -7.96 10.00 -0.31
C ASN A 7 -7.11 9.25 -1.34
N PHE A 8 -6.96 9.85 -2.52
CA PHE A 8 -6.06 9.40 -3.57
C PHE A 8 -5.40 10.64 -4.19
N THR A 9 -4.08 10.69 -4.22
CA THR A 9 -3.33 11.81 -4.81
C THR A 9 -2.16 11.32 -5.64
N TYR A 10 -1.80 12.08 -6.68
CA TYR A 10 -0.55 11.91 -7.40
C TYR A 10 0.50 12.86 -6.84
N ASN A 11 1.73 12.37 -6.71
CA ASN A 11 2.90 13.20 -6.43
C ASN A 11 3.65 13.45 -7.73
N PHE A 12 4.14 14.67 -7.90
CA PHE A 12 4.81 15.10 -9.11
C PHE A 12 6.28 15.41 -8.82
N THR A 13 7.13 15.11 -9.79
CA THR A 13 8.56 15.45 -9.81
C THR A 13 8.90 15.83 -11.23
N ASP A 14 9.46 17.04 -11.42
CA ASP A 14 9.81 17.58 -12.74
C ASP A 14 8.67 17.52 -13.78
N GLY A 15 7.44 17.83 -13.32
CA GLY A 15 6.24 17.85 -14.16
C GLY A 15 5.66 16.48 -14.50
N GLN A 16 6.27 15.38 -14.03
CA GLN A 16 5.78 14.02 -14.23
C GLN A 16 5.27 13.39 -12.95
N ILE A 17 4.33 12.45 -13.06
CA ILE A 17 3.85 11.69 -11.91
C ILE A 17 4.95 10.72 -11.46
N SER A 18 5.46 10.92 -10.24
CA SER A 18 6.51 10.07 -9.66
C SER A 18 5.97 8.97 -8.75
N SER A 19 4.80 9.19 -8.14
CA SER A 19 4.12 8.20 -7.32
C SER A 19 2.63 8.53 -7.15
N ALA A 20 1.86 7.55 -6.67
CA ALA A 20 0.52 7.77 -6.14
C ALA A 20 0.49 7.52 -4.63
N GLN A 21 -0.36 8.24 -3.91
CA GLN A 21 -0.60 8.07 -2.48
C GLN A 21 -2.07 7.70 -2.28
N VAL A 22 -2.32 6.59 -1.59
CA VAL A 22 -3.68 6.11 -1.26
C VAL A 22 -3.82 6.11 0.24
N GLY A 23 -4.77 6.88 0.76
CA GLY A 23 -5.17 6.78 2.16
C GLY A 23 -6.30 5.78 2.34
N PHE A 24 -6.23 5.09 3.47
CA PHE A 24 -7.23 4.15 3.92
C PHE A 24 -7.75 4.57 5.28
N TYR A 25 -9.07 4.44 5.44
CA TYR A 25 -9.76 4.66 6.69
C TYR A 25 -10.74 3.51 6.94
N GLY A 26 -10.77 3.01 8.16
CA GLY A 26 -11.79 2.07 8.61
C GLY A 26 -12.01 2.23 10.10
N ASN A 27 -13.27 2.16 10.52
CA ASN A 27 -13.62 2.10 11.93
C ASN A 27 -14.71 1.04 12.16
N ASN A 28 -14.72 0.46 13.36
CA ASN A 28 -15.78 -0.40 13.84
C ASN A 28 -16.32 0.16 15.17
N PRO A 29 -17.43 0.89 15.16
CA PRO A 29 -17.89 1.61 16.35
C PRO A 29 -18.34 0.69 17.48
N SER A 30 -18.71 -0.56 17.20
CA SER A 30 -19.12 -1.52 18.25
C SER A 30 -17.95 -2.12 19.02
N THR A 31 -16.75 -2.12 18.45
CA THR A 31 -15.54 -2.70 19.06
C THR A 31 -14.47 -1.66 19.37
N GLY A 32 -14.58 -0.45 18.81
CA GLY A 32 -13.56 0.61 18.89
C GLY A 32 -12.35 0.37 17.98
N GLU A 33 -12.37 -0.68 17.14
CA GLU A 33 -11.28 -0.96 16.21
C GLU A 33 -11.18 0.13 15.14
N TYR A 34 -9.95 0.49 14.79
CA TYR A 34 -9.67 1.59 13.88
C TYR A 34 -8.41 1.31 13.04
N VAL A 35 -8.47 1.73 11.78
CA VAL A 35 -7.33 1.78 10.86
C VAL A 35 -7.31 3.14 10.18
N ASN A 36 -6.14 3.77 10.19
CA ASN A 36 -5.81 4.88 9.30
C ASN A 36 -4.39 4.68 8.81
N ALA A 37 -4.27 4.58 7.49
CA ALA A 37 -3.02 4.27 6.83
C ALA A 37 -2.88 5.12 5.57
N SER A 38 -1.64 5.37 5.18
CA SER A 38 -1.31 6.07 3.94
C SER A 38 -0.24 5.27 3.22
N VAL A 39 -0.55 4.76 2.03
CA VAL A 39 0.32 3.87 1.26
C VAL A 39 0.77 4.56 -0.02
N ARG A 40 2.09 4.57 -0.22
CA ARG A 40 2.70 5.06 -1.46
C ARG A 40 2.85 3.93 -2.47
N ILE A 41 2.46 4.20 -3.71
CA ILE A 41 2.71 3.38 -4.88
C ILE A 41 3.80 4.07 -5.69
N ASN A 42 4.94 3.42 -5.84
CA ASN A 42 6.05 3.84 -6.67
C ASN A 42 5.94 3.19 -8.06
N GLN A 43 6.70 3.68 -9.01
CA GLN A 43 6.79 3.12 -10.36
C GLN A 43 7.16 1.61 -10.35
N SER A 44 7.98 1.17 -9.39
CA SER A 44 8.37 -0.23 -9.21
C SER A 44 7.24 -1.15 -8.74
N ASP A 45 6.14 -0.59 -8.26
CA ASP A 45 4.95 -1.35 -7.87
C ASP A 45 4.00 -1.58 -9.07
N LEU A 46 4.28 -0.95 -10.23
CA LEU A 46 3.51 -1.12 -11.46
C LEU A 46 4.09 -2.26 -12.31
N SER A 47 3.26 -2.81 -13.20
CA SER A 47 3.73 -3.75 -14.21
C SER A 47 4.78 -3.11 -15.12
N GLU A 48 5.68 -3.93 -15.66
CA GLU A 48 6.73 -3.46 -16.56
C GLU A 48 6.15 -2.65 -17.73
N GLY A 49 6.73 -1.47 -17.99
CA GLY A 49 6.27 -0.54 -19.04
C GLY A 49 5.00 0.25 -18.73
N ALA A 50 4.28 -0.04 -17.63
CA ALA A 50 3.10 0.72 -17.24
C ALA A 50 3.48 2.08 -16.61
N THR A 51 2.64 3.10 -16.77
CA THR A 51 2.82 4.41 -16.11
C THR A 51 1.58 4.78 -15.30
N PHE A 52 1.69 5.74 -14.39
CA PHE A 52 0.53 6.23 -13.64
C PHE A 52 -0.57 6.86 -14.51
N LEU A 53 -0.27 7.21 -15.77
CA LEU A 53 -1.24 7.71 -16.74
C LEU A 53 -1.99 6.59 -17.48
N THR A 54 -1.43 5.38 -17.52
CA THR A 54 -1.99 4.25 -18.26
C THR A 54 -2.67 3.22 -17.37
N VAL A 55 -2.32 3.17 -16.07
CA VAL A 55 -2.89 2.23 -15.11
C VAL A 55 -4.25 2.73 -14.61
N ASN A 56 -5.22 1.82 -14.48
CA ASN A 56 -6.52 2.14 -13.89
C ASN A 56 -6.37 2.48 -12.39
N ILE A 57 -7.04 3.53 -11.92
CA ILE A 57 -7.01 3.93 -10.51
C ILE A 57 -7.44 2.79 -9.57
N ASN A 58 -8.39 1.93 -9.98
CA ASN A 58 -8.80 0.77 -9.18
C ASN A 58 -7.68 -0.26 -9.00
N ASP A 59 -6.81 -0.41 -10.00
CA ASP A 59 -5.65 -1.29 -9.91
C ASP A 59 -4.60 -0.69 -8.96
N LEU A 60 -4.40 0.63 -9.01
CA LEU A 60 -3.56 1.34 -8.05
C LEU A 60 -4.07 1.16 -6.61
N ILE A 61 -5.36 1.36 -6.37
CA ILE A 61 -5.98 1.12 -5.06
C ILE A 61 -5.77 -0.33 -4.61
N THR A 62 -5.93 -1.29 -5.53
CA THR A 62 -5.72 -2.72 -5.25
C THR A 62 -4.27 -3.00 -4.86
N THR A 63 -3.30 -2.42 -5.58
CA THR A 63 -1.87 -2.50 -5.25
C THR A 63 -1.58 -1.92 -3.88
N ALA A 64 -2.12 -0.74 -3.56
CA ALA A 64 -1.96 -0.14 -2.24
C ALA A 64 -2.54 -0.99 -1.10
N LYS A 65 -3.70 -1.63 -1.31
CA LYS A 65 -4.28 -2.57 -0.33
C LYS A 65 -3.39 -3.80 -0.11
N LYS A 66 -2.84 -4.38 -1.20
CA LYS A 66 -1.91 -5.51 -1.12
C LYS A 66 -0.64 -5.15 -0.34
N LYS A 67 -0.09 -3.96 -0.60
CA LYS A 67 1.07 -3.44 0.14
C LYS A 67 0.76 -3.27 1.62
N LEU A 68 -0.37 -2.62 1.96
CA LEU A 68 -0.78 -2.47 3.36
C LEU A 68 -0.90 -3.83 4.06
N ALA A 69 -1.54 -4.81 3.43
CA ALA A 69 -1.67 -6.15 3.99
C ALA A 69 -0.30 -6.79 4.25
N ALA A 70 0.63 -6.70 3.30
CA ALA A 70 1.99 -7.22 3.44
C ALA A 70 2.80 -6.52 4.53
N ASP A 71 2.66 -5.20 4.67
CA ASP A 71 3.37 -4.41 5.69
C ASP A 71 2.83 -4.69 7.11
N THR A 72 1.56 -5.08 7.22
CA THR A 72 0.92 -5.45 8.50
C THR A 72 1.02 -6.93 8.84
N ALA A 73 1.46 -7.78 7.91
CA ALA A 73 1.62 -9.20 8.17
C ALA A 73 2.73 -9.42 9.20
N LEU A 74 2.48 -10.31 10.17
CA LEU A 74 3.52 -10.76 11.08
C LEU A 74 4.60 -11.46 10.26
N LYS A 75 5.83 -10.96 10.39
CA LYS A 75 7.00 -11.64 9.82
C LYS A 75 7.51 -12.57 10.91
N ASP A 76 7.26 -13.86 10.76
CA ASP A 76 7.89 -14.85 11.62
C ASP A 76 9.39 -14.63 11.55
N ALA A 77 10.03 -14.43 12.70
CA ALA A 77 11.48 -14.38 12.78
C ALA A 77 11.97 -15.76 12.34
N THR A 78 12.38 -15.90 11.08
CA THR A 78 13.11 -17.08 10.65
C THR A 78 14.35 -17.15 11.51
N THR A 79 14.33 -18.05 12.49
CA THR A 79 15.47 -18.43 13.31
C THR A 79 16.55 -18.95 12.37
N THR A 80 17.48 -18.08 11.97
CA THR A 80 18.80 -18.50 11.52
C THR A 80 19.50 -19.09 12.73
N THR A 81 19.27 -20.37 13.01
CA THR A 81 20.12 -21.14 13.91
C THR A 81 21.48 -21.25 13.23
N PRO A 82 22.57 -20.67 13.76
CA PRO A 82 23.90 -20.97 13.26
C PRO A 82 24.17 -22.45 13.53
N GLN A 83 24.39 -23.23 12.49
CA GLN A 83 24.96 -24.57 12.65
C GLN A 83 26.35 -24.40 13.27
N ALA A 84 26.53 -24.87 14.50
CA ALA A 84 27.83 -24.97 15.12
C ALA A 84 28.69 -25.95 14.30
N GLN A 85 29.88 -25.49 13.90
CA GLN A 85 30.97 -26.32 13.38
C GLN A 85 31.71 -27.00 14.53
#